data_AF-A0A9D6N2A8-F1
#
_entry.id   AF-A0A9D6N2A8-F1
#
_cell.length_a   1.000
_cell.length_b   1.000
_cell.length_c   1.000
_cell.angle_alpha   90.00
_cell.angle_beta   90.00
_cell.angle_gamma   90.00
#
_symmetry.space_group_name_H-M   'P 1'
#
loop_
_entity.id
_entity.type
_entity.pdbx_description
1 polymer ?
#
loop_
_entity_poly.entity_id
_entity_poly.type
_entity_poly.pdbx_seq_one_letter_code
_entity_poly.pdbx_strand_id
1 'polypeptide(L)'
;MNTGTRALTLLEVMIALAIAAVSLLTMIGVYLAGYQLGTRSRDVIVSTELATEILEATRDAGFDRIPSGTATFDGRIPDAPDPVSGFPPSPFPEITLSGRTYPIMVEVAPQGPMKSVTVHVYYEEGRRVSLQTYFRP
;
A
#
# COMPACT_ATOMS: atom_id res chain seq x y z
N MET A 1 37.35 51.04 30.02
CA MET A 1 36.05 50.72 29.38
C MET A 1 36.28 49.56 28.41
N ASN A 2 35.91 48.34 28.81
CA ASN A 2 35.92 47.16 27.93
C ASN A 2 34.49 46.83 27.54
N THR A 3 34.01 47.44 26.46
CA THR A 3 32.69 47.19 25.86
C THR A 3 32.73 46.12 24.75
N GLY A 4 33.93 45.69 24.32
CA GLY A 4 34.11 44.74 23.21
C GLY A 4 33.81 43.27 23.54
N THR A 5 33.99 42.82 24.79
CA THR A 5 33.79 41.40 25.16
C THR A 5 32.33 41.00 25.34
N ARG A 6 31.43 41.92 25.69
CA ARG A 6 29.99 41.62 25.87
C ARG A 6 29.21 41.51 24.55
N ALA A 7 29.67 42.18 23.49
CA ALA A 7 29.08 42.07 22.16
C ALA A 7 29.36 40.69 21.53
N LEU A 8 30.55 40.13 21.77
CA LEU A 8 30.92 38.78 21.34
C LEU A 8 30.06 37.70 22.01
N THR A 9 29.73 37.84 23.29
CA THR A 9 28.91 36.85 24.02
C THR A 9 27.44 36.85 23.60
N LEU A 10 26.86 38.00 23.24
CA LEU A 10 25.47 38.07 22.77
C LEU A 10 25.32 37.46 21.37
N LEU A 11 26.27 37.75 20.48
CA LEU A 11 26.30 37.18 19.13
C LEU A 11 26.43 35.65 19.18
N GLU A 12 27.29 35.13 20.04
CA GLU A 12 27.49 33.70 20.23
C GLU A 12 26.22 33.00 20.74
N VAL A 13 25.53 33.59 21.72
CA VAL A 13 24.24 33.06 22.21
C VAL A 13 23.17 33.08 21.11
N MET A 14 23.12 34.15 20.31
CA MET A 14 22.20 34.22 19.18
C MET A 14 22.48 33.16 18.12
N ILE A 15 23.75 32.93 17.79
CA ILE A 15 24.15 31.88 16.84
C ILE A 15 23.83 30.50 17.41
N ALA A 16 24.11 30.24 18.69
CA ALA A 16 23.78 28.98 19.34
C ALA A 16 22.27 28.72 19.33
N LEU A 17 21.45 29.74 19.60
CA LEU A 17 19.99 29.66 19.50
C LEU A 17 19.52 29.40 18.06
N ALA A 18 20.13 30.06 17.07
CA ALA A 18 19.82 29.84 15.66
C ALA A 18 20.14 28.40 15.24
N ILE A 19 21.31 27.88 15.60
CA ILE A 19 21.69 26.49 15.34
C ILE A 19 20.73 25.53 16.03
N ALA A 20 20.42 25.76 17.32
CA ALA A 20 19.50 24.92 18.06
C ALA A 20 18.10 24.89 17.42
N ALA A 21 17.58 26.03 16.97
CA ALA A 21 16.31 26.11 16.26
C ALA A 21 16.32 25.32 14.95
N VAL A 22 17.38 25.47 14.15
CA VAL A 22 17.54 24.71 12.89
C VAL A 22 17.66 23.20 13.16
N SER A 23 18.40 22.80 14.20
CA SER A 23 18.52 21.40 14.59
C SER A 23 17.18 20.79 14.99
N LEU A 24 16.35 21.52 15.75
CA LEU A 24 15.01 21.07 16.13
C LEU A 24 14.10 20.91 14.90
N LEU A 25 14.09 21.89 13.99
CA LEU A 25 13.31 21.80 12.75
C LEU A 25 13.76 20.62 11.88
N THR A 26 15.07 20.39 11.78
CA THR A 26 15.63 19.26 11.04
C THR A 26 15.20 17.93 11.64
N MET A 27 15.24 17.81 12.97
CA MET A 27 14.83 16.59 13.67
C MET A 27 13.35 16.28 13.44
N ILE A 28 12.48 17.28 13.48
CA ILE A 28 11.05 17.13 13.16
C ILE A 28 10.87 16.67 11.70
N GLY A 29 11.62 17.26 10.76
CA GLY A 29 11.57 16.88 9.36
C GLY A 29 11.96 15.42 9.12
N VAL A 30 13.05 14.96 9.74
CA VAL A 30 13.49 13.55 9.65
C VAL A 30 12.46 12.62 10.26
N TYR A 31 11.87 12.99 11.41
CA TYR A 31 10.85 12.18 12.06
C TYR A 31 9.60 12.02 11.18
N LEU A 32 9.09 13.10 10.58
CA LEU A 32 7.94 13.05 9.69
C LEU A 32 8.20 12.20 8.46
N ALA A 33 9.38 12.33 7.85
CA ALA A 33 9.78 11.51 6.70
C ALA A 33 9.85 10.01 7.07
N GLY A 34 10.43 9.69 8.22
CA GLY A 34 10.50 8.31 8.73
C GLY A 34 9.11 7.73 9.02
N TYR A 35 8.23 8.52 9.62
CA TYR A 35 6.86 8.11 9.90
C TYR A 35 6.08 7.78 8.62
N GLN A 36 6.13 8.66 7.60
CA GLN A 36 5.48 8.43 6.31
C GLN A 36 6.04 7.21 5.57
N LEU A 37 7.35 6.98 5.66
CA LEU A 37 7.97 5.79 5.08
C LEU A 37 7.52 4.51 5.79
N GLY A 38 7.35 4.57 7.11
CA GLY A 38 6.88 3.46 7.93
C GLY A 38 5.45 3.06 7.59
N THR A 39 4.52 4.02 7.47
CA THR A 39 3.13 3.73 7.09
C THR A 39 3.05 3.13 5.69
N ARG A 40 3.77 3.74 4.72
CA ARG A 40 3.83 3.23 3.35
C ARG A 40 4.40 1.81 3.27
N SER A 41 5.45 1.52 4.02
CA SER A 41 6.03 0.16 4.06
C SER A 41 5.02 -0.87 4.57
N ARG A 42 4.29 -0.53 5.65
CA ARG A 42 3.24 -1.39 6.19
C ARG A 42 2.14 -1.66 5.17
N ASP A 43 1.70 -0.63 4.45
CA ASP A 43 0.65 -0.77 3.43
C ASP A 43 1.06 -1.69 2.28
N VAL A 44 2.30 -1.57 1.81
CA VAL A 44 2.84 -2.43 0.77
C VAL A 44 2.90 -3.88 1.25
N ILE A 45 3.34 -4.13 2.49
CA ILE A 45 3.38 -5.47 3.08
C ILE A 45 1.98 -6.07 3.15
N VAL A 46 1.04 -5.37 3.80
CA VAL A 46 -0.35 -5.85 3.95
C VAL A 46 -1.00 -6.09 2.60
N SER A 47 -0.82 -5.18 1.64
CA SER A 47 -1.40 -5.34 0.29
C SER A 47 -0.80 -6.53 -0.47
N THR A 48 0.48 -6.83 -0.24
CA THR A 48 1.16 -7.99 -0.83
C THR A 48 0.67 -9.29 -0.21
N GLU A 49 0.52 -9.33 1.12
CA GLU A 49 -0.05 -10.46 1.86
C GLU A 49 -1.47 -10.76 1.40
N LEU A 50 -2.35 -9.74 1.33
CA LEU A 50 -3.72 -9.89 0.84
C LEU A 50 -3.79 -10.38 -0.61
N ALA A 51 -2.96 -9.81 -1.49
CA ALA A 51 -2.90 -10.27 -2.88
C ALA A 51 -2.44 -11.72 -2.99
N THR A 52 -1.49 -12.13 -2.14
CA THR A 52 -0.99 -13.51 -2.08
C THR A 52 -2.06 -14.45 -1.56
N GLU A 53 -2.73 -14.11 -0.47
CA GLU A 53 -3.82 -14.88 0.13
C GLU A 53 -4.95 -15.14 -0.89
N ILE A 54 -5.34 -14.15 -1.68
CA ILE A 54 -6.36 -14.32 -2.72
C ILE A 54 -5.88 -15.27 -3.82
N LEU A 55 -4.63 -15.15 -4.25
CA LEU A 55 -4.07 -16.04 -5.27
C LEU A 55 -3.96 -17.48 -4.76
N GLU A 56 -3.62 -17.68 -3.49
CA GLU A 56 -3.60 -18.98 -2.83
C GLU A 56 -5.01 -19.55 -2.68
N ALA A 57 -5.97 -18.76 -2.20
CA ALA A 57 -7.37 -19.16 -2.12
C ALA A 57 -7.95 -19.51 -3.51
N THR A 58 -7.55 -18.78 -4.55
CA THR A 58 -7.90 -19.09 -5.95
C THR A 58 -7.30 -20.43 -6.38
N ARG A 59 -6.07 -20.72 -5.97
CA ARG A 59 -5.41 -22.00 -6.22
C ARG A 59 -6.13 -23.16 -5.56
N ASP A 60 -6.54 -22.98 -4.31
CA ASP A 60 -7.24 -23.99 -3.53
C ASP A 60 -8.67 -24.22 -4.04
N ALA A 61 -9.33 -23.18 -4.55
CA ALA A 61 -10.64 -23.28 -5.21
C ALA A 61 -10.58 -24.07 -6.53
N GLY A 62 -9.43 -24.11 -7.19
CA GLY A 62 -9.16 -24.89 -8.40
C GLY A 62 -9.41 -24.16 -9.71
N PHE A 63 -8.79 -24.67 -10.79
CA PHE A 63 -8.77 -24.04 -12.12
C PHE A 63 -10.16 -23.82 -12.72
N ASP A 64 -11.10 -24.74 -12.47
CA ASP A 64 -12.45 -24.69 -13.05
C ASP A 64 -13.33 -23.58 -12.48
N ARG A 65 -12.99 -23.07 -11.28
CA ARG A 65 -13.70 -21.95 -10.64
C ARG A 65 -13.31 -20.60 -11.21
N ILE A 66 -12.16 -20.50 -11.85
CA ILE A 66 -11.69 -19.27 -12.48
C ILE A 66 -12.46 -19.09 -13.81
N PRO A 67 -13.03 -17.91 -14.09
CA PRO A 67 -13.70 -17.64 -15.36
C PRO A 67 -12.82 -17.99 -16.57
N SER A 68 -13.42 -18.62 -17.59
CA SER A 68 -12.68 -19.04 -18.80
C SER A 68 -12.44 -17.92 -19.81
N GLY A 69 -13.14 -16.78 -19.66
CA GLY A 69 -12.96 -15.59 -20.49
C GLY A 69 -12.24 -14.47 -19.74
N THR A 70 -12.08 -13.34 -20.42
CA THR A 70 -11.60 -12.11 -19.77
C THR A 70 -12.68 -11.58 -18.84
N ALA A 71 -12.33 -11.34 -17.58
CA ALA A 71 -13.24 -10.81 -16.57
C ALA A 71 -12.50 -9.86 -15.63
N THR A 72 -13.18 -8.82 -15.16
CA THR A 72 -12.66 -7.88 -14.17
C THR A 72 -13.68 -7.73 -13.06
N PHE A 73 -13.24 -7.96 -11.82
CA PHE A 73 -14.01 -7.79 -10.60
C PHE A 73 -13.36 -6.65 -9.83
N ASP A 74 -14.02 -5.50 -9.73
CA ASP A 74 -13.46 -4.32 -9.07
C ASP A 74 -14.29 -3.95 -7.83
N GLY A 75 -13.75 -4.26 -6.65
CA GLY A 75 -14.38 -3.97 -5.37
C GLY A 75 -14.51 -2.49 -5.02
N ARG A 76 -13.93 -1.59 -5.84
CA ARG A 76 -14.11 -0.14 -5.70
C ARG A 76 -15.43 0.35 -6.30
N ILE A 77 -16.12 -0.49 -7.07
CA ILE A 77 -17.38 -0.16 -7.74
C ILE A 77 -18.53 -0.76 -6.91
N PRO A 78 -19.56 0.03 -6.53
CA PRO A 78 -20.65 -0.41 -5.65
C PRO A 78 -21.53 -1.54 -6.23
N ASP A 79 -21.43 -1.82 -7.53
CA ASP A 79 -22.11 -2.90 -8.24
C ASP A 79 -21.11 -3.93 -8.80
N ALA A 80 -20.01 -4.20 -8.07
CA ALA A 80 -19.07 -5.23 -8.47
C ALA A 80 -19.83 -6.56 -8.74
N PRO A 81 -19.57 -7.26 -9.86
CA PRO A 81 -20.28 -8.49 -10.17
C PRO A 81 -20.17 -9.47 -9.00
N ASP A 82 -21.32 -10.00 -8.55
CA ASP A 82 -21.36 -11.02 -7.51
C ASP A 82 -20.38 -12.16 -7.85
N PRO A 83 -19.69 -12.75 -6.86
CA PRO A 83 -18.73 -13.81 -7.12
C PRO A 83 -19.38 -14.98 -7.88
N VAL A 84 -19.11 -15.07 -9.19
CA VAL A 84 -19.67 -16.13 -10.02
C VAL A 84 -19.02 -17.42 -9.55
N SER A 85 -19.82 -18.38 -9.09
CA SER A 85 -19.33 -19.68 -8.63
C SER A 85 -18.27 -19.62 -7.51
N GLY A 86 -18.26 -18.55 -6.70
CA GLY A 86 -17.31 -18.39 -5.58
C GLY A 86 -15.97 -17.75 -5.95
N PHE A 87 -15.88 -17.10 -7.13
CA PHE A 87 -14.73 -16.33 -7.57
C PHE A 87 -15.12 -14.86 -7.83
N PRO A 88 -14.34 -13.86 -7.38
CA PRO A 88 -13.12 -13.99 -6.58
C PRO A 88 -13.39 -14.53 -5.16
N PRO A 89 -12.42 -15.22 -4.55
CA PRO A 89 -12.55 -15.68 -3.17
C PRO A 89 -12.49 -14.52 -2.18
N SER A 90 -12.91 -14.78 -0.94
CA SER A 90 -12.67 -13.89 0.20
C SER A 90 -11.18 -13.52 0.28
N PRO A 91 -10.81 -12.28 0.67
CA PRO A 91 -11.64 -11.21 1.20
C PRO A 91 -12.12 -10.16 0.16
N PHE A 92 -12.34 -10.54 -1.10
CA PHE A 92 -13.01 -9.66 -2.06
C PHE A 92 -14.44 -9.26 -1.58
N PRO A 93 -14.95 -8.04 -1.81
CA PRO A 93 -14.38 -6.92 -2.61
C PRO A 93 -13.38 -6.02 -1.88
N GLU A 94 -13.40 -5.99 -0.56
CA GLU A 94 -12.53 -5.15 0.24
C GLU A 94 -12.34 -5.73 1.65
N ILE A 95 -11.25 -5.31 2.31
CA ILE A 95 -11.00 -5.67 3.70
C ILE A 95 -10.60 -4.45 4.51
N THR A 96 -11.12 -4.34 5.74
CA THR A 96 -10.70 -3.30 6.69
C THR A 96 -9.77 -3.89 7.74
N LEU A 97 -8.52 -3.44 7.75
CA LEU A 97 -7.50 -3.84 8.72
C LEU A 97 -6.97 -2.60 9.45
N SER A 98 -6.98 -2.64 10.79
CA SER A 98 -6.49 -1.54 11.63
C SER A 98 -7.14 -0.17 11.31
N GLY A 99 -8.43 -0.16 10.96
CA GLY A 99 -9.17 1.06 10.61
C GLY A 99 -8.89 1.61 9.20
N ARG A 100 -8.14 0.87 8.37
CA ARG A 100 -7.91 1.19 6.97
C ARG A 100 -8.57 0.16 6.05
N THR A 101 -9.30 0.64 5.05
CA THR A 101 -9.93 -0.20 4.04
C THR A 101 -8.99 -0.38 2.84
N TYR A 102 -8.86 -1.62 2.38
CA TYR A 102 -8.06 -2.03 1.24
C TYR A 102 -9.00 -2.61 0.16
N PRO A 103 -9.38 -1.81 -0.84
CA PRO A 103 -10.18 -2.28 -1.96
C PRO A 103 -9.39 -3.24 -2.85
N ILE A 104 -10.08 -4.23 -3.40
CA ILE A 104 -9.47 -5.33 -4.16
C ILE A 104 -10.06 -5.36 -5.55
N MET A 105 -9.21 -5.50 -6.56
CA MET A 105 -9.62 -5.72 -7.94
C MET A 105 -8.92 -6.96 -8.50
N VAL A 106 -9.68 -7.84 -9.14
CA VAL A 106 -9.18 -9.08 -9.72
C VAL A 106 -9.47 -9.08 -11.21
N GLU A 107 -8.41 -9.22 -12.00
CA GLU A 107 -8.48 -9.35 -13.45
C GLU A 107 -8.14 -10.78 -13.84
N VAL A 108 -8.91 -11.32 -14.78
CA VAL A 108 -8.70 -12.65 -15.36
C VAL A 108 -8.54 -12.49 -16.86
N ALA A 109 -7.56 -13.16 -17.44
CA ALA A 109 -7.44 -13.27 -18.90
C ALA A 109 -7.04 -14.68 -19.33
N PRO A 110 -7.58 -15.18 -20.45
CA PRO A 110 -7.14 -16.46 -21.01
C PRO A 110 -5.73 -16.32 -21.63
N GLN A 111 -4.88 -17.32 -21.42
CA GLN A 111 -3.55 -17.39 -22.01
C GLN A 111 -3.24 -18.81 -22.51
N GLY A 112 -3.75 -19.11 -23.70
CA GLY A 112 -3.68 -20.46 -24.28
C GLY A 112 -4.46 -21.45 -23.40
N PRO A 113 -3.85 -22.56 -22.93
CA PRO A 113 -4.50 -23.51 -22.03
C PRO A 113 -4.55 -23.04 -20.57
N MET A 114 -3.91 -21.90 -20.25
CA MET A 114 -3.83 -21.35 -18.90
C MET A 114 -4.78 -20.16 -18.72
N LYS A 115 -5.05 -19.82 -17.47
CA LYS A 115 -5.76 -18.59 -17.08
C LYS A 115 -4.80 -17.74 -16.27
N SER A 116 -4.59 -16.48 -16.66
CA SER A 116 -3.90 -15.51 -15.83
C SER A 116 -4.89 -14.89 -14.86
N VAL A 117 -4.47 -14.73 -13.61
CA VAL A 117 -5.22 -13.97 -12.60
C VAL A 117 -4.28 -12.93 -12.03
N THR A 118 -4.69 -11.68 -12.11
CA THR A 118 -3.99 -10.53 -11.55
C THR A 118 -4.83 -9.95 -10.43
N VAL A 119 -4.27 -9.91 -9.23
CA VAL A 119 -4.89 -9.30 -8.05
C VAL A 119 -4.23 -7.95 -7.78
N HIS A 120 -5.06 -6.92 -7.73
CA HIS A 120 -4.68 -5.57 -7.39
C HIS A 120 -5.27 -5.23 -6.02
N VAL A 121 -4.42 -4.83 -5.08
CA VAL A 121 -4.87 -4.35 -3.76
C VAL A 121 -4.49 -2.88 -3.64
N TYR A 122 -5.49 -2.04 -3.45
CA TYR A 122 -5.34 -0.59 -3.34
C TYR A 122 -5.19 -0.20 -1.87
N TYR A 123 -4.22 0.64 -1.57
CA TYR A 123 -3.98 1.16 -0.22
C TYR A 123 -3.97 2.68 -0.15
N GLU A 124 -3.89 3.38 -1.27
CA GLU A 124 -4.03 4.83 -1.34
C GLU A 124 -4.60 5.19 -2.73
N GLU A 125 -5.11 6.41 -2.90
CA GLU A 125 -5.61 6.86 -4.19
C GLU A 125 -4.51 6.73 -5.27
N GLY A 126 -4.77 5.91 -6.29
CA GLY A 126 -3.82 5.60 -7.35
C GLY A 126 -2.64 4.69 -6.97
N ARG A 127 -2.48 4.29 -5.70
CA ARG A 127 -1.43 3.35 -5.29
C ARG A 127 -1.98 1.96 -5.04
N ARG A 128 -1.34 0.98 -5.66
CA ARG A 128 -1.72 -0.43 -5.57
C ARG A 128 -0.50 -1.34 -5.57
N VAL A 129 -0.63 -2.50 -4.95
CA VAL A 129 0.20 -3.68 -5.24
C VAL A 129 -0.54 -4.50 -6.29
N SER A 130 0.20 -5.08 -7.23
CA SER A 130 -0.35 -5.95 -8.27
C SER A 130 0.46 -7.23 -8.33
N LEU A 131 -0.18 -8.36 -8.09
CA LEU A 131 0.44 -9.68 -8.23
C LEU A 131 -0.29 -10.44 -9.32
N GLN A 132 0.46 -11.10 -10.19
CA GLN A 132 -0.08 -11.92 -11.26
C GLN A 132 0.45 -13.35 -11.13
N THR A 133 -0.43 -14.31 -11.36
CA THR A 133 -0.04 -15.71 -11.49
C THR A 133 -0.81 -16.39 -12.62
N TYR A 134 -0.35 -17.58 -13.00
CA TYR A 134 -0.94 -18.40 -14.04
C TYR A 134 -1.43 -19.71 -13.47
N PHE A 135 -2.69 -20.01 -13.76
CA PHE A 135 -3.32 -21.26 -13.39
C PHE A 135 -3.38 -22.18 -14.60
N ARG A 136 -3.09 -23.45 -14.36
CA ARG A 136 -3.21 -24.54 -15.34
C ARG A 136 -4.30 -25.50 -14.90
N PRO A 137 -4.95 -26.21 -15.83
CA PRO A 137 -5.87 -27.30 -15.52
C PRO A 137 -5.21 -28.37 -14.65
#